data_AF-A0A438GG52-F1
#
_entry.id   AF-A0A438GG52-F1
#
_cell.length_a   1.000
_cell.length_b   1.000
_cell.length_c   1.000
_cell.angle_alpha   90.00
_cell.angle_beta   90.00
_cell.angle_gamma   90.00
#
_symmetry.space_group_name_H-M   'P 1'
#
loop_
_entity.id
_entity.type
_entity.pdbx_description
1 polymer ?
#
loop_
_entity_poly.entity_id
_entity_poly.type
_entity_poly.pdbx_seq_one_letter_code
_entity_poly.pdbx_strand_id
1 'polypeptide(L)'
;MHYYAKYFPASLQGQALSWFHRLPPNSIDNFRDLSEAFVGQYLCSARHKQNISTLQNIKMRDNESLREFVKRFGQAVLQIEFAAWMLSYKSSEKHLSRHSIF
;
A
#
# COMPACT_ATOMS: atom_id res chain seq x y z
N MET A 1 -29.93 -0.27 3.53
CA MET A 1 -28.98 0.80 3.12
C MET A 1 -27.98 0.22 2.12
N HIS A 2 -28.35 0.09 0.83
CA HIS A 2 -27.51 -0.58 -0.20
C HIS A 2 -27.10 0.36 -1.37
N TYR A 3 -27.43 1.65 -1.30
CA TYR A 3 -27.30 2.54 -2.47
C TYR A 3 -25.85 2.98 -2.75
N TYR A 4 -25.02 3.22 -1.73
CA TYR A 4 -23.67 3.78 -1.95
C TYR A 4 -22.65 2.79 -2.53
N ALA A 5 -22.71 1.51 -2.16
CA ALA A 5 -21.79 0.50 -2.70
C ALA A 5 -21.98 0.25 -4.22
N LYS A 6 -23.19 0.53 -4.74
CA LYS A 6 -23.52 0.31 -6.16
C LYS A 6 -22.98 1.41 -7.08
N TYR A 7 -22.85 2.64 -6.58
CA TYR A 7 -22.36 3.79 -7.37
C TYR A 7 -20.88 4.11 -7.13
N PHE A 8 -20.27 3.58 -6.06
CA PHE A 8 -18.85 3.78 -5.77
C PHE A 8 -17.93 3.37 -6.93
N PRO A 9 -18.13 2.22 -7.62
CA PRO A 9 -17.28 1.85 -8.75
C PRO A 9 -17.36 2.84 -9.91
N ALA A 10 -18.53 3.45 -10.14
CA ALA A 10 -18.73 4.46 -11.18
C ALA A 10 -17.99 5.78 -10.91
N SER A 11 -17.64 6.05 -9.65
CA SER A 11 -16.80 7.20 -9.26
C SER A 11 -15.29 6.91 -9.34
N LEU A 12 -14.89 5.63 -9.48
CA LEU A 12 -13.49 5.26 -9.57
C LEU A 12 -13.00 5.31 -11.02
N GLN A 13 -11.77 5.80 -11.19
CA GLN A 13 -11.10 5.84 -12.49
C GLN A 13 -9.66 5.33 -12.38
N GLY A 14 -9.12 4.85 -13.49
CA GLY A 14 -7.72 4.42 -13.59
C GLY A 14 -7.32 3.37 -12.54
N GLN A 15 -6.24 3.64 -11.82
CA GLN A 15 -5.64 2.68 -10.88
C GLN A 15 -6.58 2.27 -9.74
N ALA A 16 -7.48 3.16 -9.33
CA ALA A 16 -8.45 2.91 -8.28
C ALA A 16 -9.53 1.91 -8.73
N LEU A 17 -10.02 2.03 -9.96
CA LEU A 17 -10.97 1.08 -10.53
C LEU A 17 -10.33 -0.30 -10.74
N SER A 18 -9.10 -0.33 -11.28
CA SER A 18 -8.33 -1.57 -11.42
C SER A 18 -8.06 -2.26 -10.10
N TRP A 19 -7.86 -1.51 -9.00
CA TRP A 19 -7.76 -2.10 -7.66
C TRP A 19 -9.09 -2.71 -7.22
N PHE A 20 -10.20 -1.98 -7.39
CA PHE A 20 -11.53 -2.45 -7.00
C PHE A 20 -11.89 -3.77 -7.69
N HIS A 21 -11.57 -3.94 -8.97
CA HIS A 21 -11.80 -5.19 -9.71
C HIS A 21 -10.91 -6.37 -9.29
N ARG A 22 -9.81 -6.12 -8.57
CA ARG A 22 -8.92 -7.18 -8.04
C ARG A 22 -9.29 -7.64 -6.63
N LEU A 23 -10.30 -7.02 -6.03
CA LEU A 23 -10.76 -7.41 -4.71
C LEU A 23 -11.39 -8.81 -4.76
N PRO A 24 -11.15 -9.68 -3.75
CA PRO A 24 -11.80 -10.98 -3.69
C PRO A 24 -13.32 -10.84 -3.65
N PRO A 25 -14.08 -11.79 -4.22
CA PRO A 25 -15.52 -11.85 -4.05
C PRO A 25 -15.89 -11.87 -2.56
N ASN A 26 -16.97 -11.18 -2.18
CA ASN A 26 -17.45 -11.09 -0.79
C ASN A 26 -16.44 -10.49 0.22
N SER A 27 -15.42 -9.75 -0.23
CA SER A 27 -14.47 -9.06 0.66
C SER A 27 -14.99 -7.73 1.24
N ILE A 28 -16.11 -7.24 0.72
CA ILE A 28 -16.73 -5.97 1.08
C ILE A 28 -18.21 -6.20 1.29
N ASP A 29 -18.63 -6.17 2.56
CA ASP A 29 -20.03 -6.39 2.94
C ASP A 29 -20.82 -5.08 3.02
N ASN A 30 -20.12 -3.98 3.31
CA ASN A 30 -20.73 -2.67 3.47
C ASN A 30 -19.79 -1.52 3.05
N PHE A 31 -20.32 -0.29 3.03
CA PHE A 31 -19.56 0.89 2.65
C PHE A 31 -18.37 1.17 3.58
N ARG A 32 -18.47 0.83 4.87
CA ARG A 32 -17.37 1.02 5.81
C ARG A 32 -16.17 0.15 5.40
N ASP A 33 -16.41 -1.12 5.09
CA ASP A 33 -15.36 -2.04 4.62
C ASP A 33 -14.69 -1.53 3.34
N LEU A 34 -15.50 -1.01 2.41
CA LEU A 34 -15.02 -0.40 1.18
C LEU A 34 -14.14 0.82 1.43
N SER A 35 -14.58 1.71 2.32
CA SER A 35 -13.84 2.91 2.67
C SER A 35 -12.50 2.57 3.35
N GLU A 36 -12.50 1.60 4.27
CA GLU A 36 -11.31 1.17 4.99
C GLU A 36 -10.30 0.49 4.04
N ALA A 37 -10.78 -0.39 3.16
CA ALA A 37 -9.94 -1.03 2.14
C ALA A 37 -9.37 -0.02 1.14
N PHE A 38 -10.18 0.95 0.70
CA PHE A 38 -9.74 2.00 -0.22
C PHE A 38 -8.69 2.92 0.41
N VAL A 39 -8.90 3.36 1.65
CA VAL A 39 -7.92 4.17 2.39
C VAL A 39 -6.64 3.38 2.60
N GLY A 40 -6.73 2.10 2.97
CA GLY A 40 -5.57 1.22 3.09
C GLY A 40 -4.76 1.13 1.79
N GLN A 41 -5.44 0.88 0.66
CA GLN A 41 -4.80 0.84 -0.65
C GLN A 41 -4.18 2.18 -1.04
N TYR A 42 -4.87 3.29 -0.79
CA TYR A 42 -4.39 4.62 -1.10
C TYR A 42 -3.12 4.96 -0.31
N LEU A 43 -3.11 4.68 1.00
CA LEU A 43 -1.94 4.89 1.86
C LEU A 43 -0.75 4.03 1.41
N CYS A 44 -0.98 2.75 1.08
CA CYS A 44 0.06 1.89 0.52
C CYS A 44 0.61 2.44 -0.80
N SER A 45 -0.26 2.90 -1.70
CA SER A 45 0.14 3.45 -3.01
C SER A 45 0.89 4.78 -2.87
N ALA A 46 0.43 5.66 -1.99
CA ALA A 46 1.08 6.95 -1.71
C ALA A 46 2.47 6.74 -1.12
N ARG A 47 2.62 5.80 -0.19
CA ARG A 47 3.93 5.47 0.38
C ARG A 47 4.85 4.81 -0.63
N HIS A 48 4.36 3.95 -1.51
CA HIS A 48 5.17 3.38 -2.59
C HIS A 48 5.74 4.48 -3.50
N LYS A 49 4.94 5.48 -3.86
CA LYS A 49 5.42 6.66 -4.60
C LYS A 49 6.48 7.44 -3.81
N GLN A 50 6.26 7.70 -2.52
CA GLN A 50 7.26 8.35 -1.68
C GLN A 50 8.56 7.57 -1.58
N ASN A 51 8.49 6.25 -1.48
CA ASN A 51 9.66 5.37 -1.43
C ASN A 51 10.48 5.45 -2.73
N ILE A 52 9.83 5.42 -3.89
CA ILE A 52 10.50 5.60 -5.19
C ILE A 52 11.20 6.95 -5.25
N SER A 53 10.50 8.04 -4.89
CA SER A 53 11.09 9.38 -4.89
C SER A 53 12.29 9.48 -3.93
N THR A 54 12.20 8.87 -2.75
CA THR A 54 13.31 8.81 -1.79
C THR A 54 14.51 8.10 -2.39
N LEU A 55 14.34 6.95 -3.03
CA LEU A 55 15.44 6.21 -3.67
C LEU A 55 16.06 6.99 -4.83
N GLN A 56 15.24 7.65 -5.66
CA GLN A 56 15.73 8.49 -6.76
C GLN A 56 16.55 9.69 -6.30
N ASN A 57 16.28 10.21 -5.10
CA ASN A 57 17.00 11.34 -4.51
C ASN A 57 18.32 10.92 -3.85
N ILE A 58 18.59 9.62 -3.67
CA ILE A 58 19.88 9.14 -3.16
C ILE A 58 20.89 9.16 -4.30
N LYS A 59 21.64 10.26 -4.39
CA LYS A 59 22.79 10.41 -5.28
C LYS A 59 24.09 10.19 -4.52
N MET A 60 25.13 9.75 -5.24
CA MET A 60 26.49 9.69 -4.72
C MET A 60 26.97 11.11 -4.44
N ARG A 61 27.61 11.32 -3.29
CA ARG A 61 28.16 12.63 -2.90
C ARG A 61 29.60 12.75 -3.40
N ASP A 62 30.07 13.98 -3.62
CA ASP A 62 31.41 14.22 -4.18
C ASP A 62 32.57 13.68 -3.33
N ASN A 63 32.37 13.56 -2.02
CA ASN A 63 33.35 13.04 -1.06
C ASN A 63 32.95 11.67 -0.47
N GLU A 64 32.09 10.91 -1.16
CA GLU A 64 31.64 9.58 -0.74
C GLU A 64 32.25 8.50 -1.64
N SER A 65 32.82 7.47 -1.04
CA SER A 65 33.30 6.32 -1.80
C SER A 65 32.13 5.48 -2.33
N LEU A 66 32.34 4.75 -3.43
CA LEU A 66 31.31 3.86 -3.98
C LEU A 66 30.79 2.84 -2.95
N ARG A 67 31.67 2.33 -2.08
CA ARG A 67 31.30 1.39 -1.01
C ARG A 67 30.35 2.02 0.00
N GLU A 68 30.59 3.27 0.39
CA GLU A 68 29.73 4.00 1.31
C GLU A 68 28.38 4.33 0.67
N PHE A 69 28.40 4.73 -0.60
CA PHE A 69 27.18 4.96 -1.37
C PHE A 69 26.30 3.69 -1.45
N VAL A 70 26.88 2.55 -1.86
CA VAL A 70 26.15 1.27 -1.95
C VAL A 70 25.60 0.85 -0.59
N LYS A 71 26.36 1.05 0.49
CA LYS A 71 25.90 0.78 1.86
C LYS A 71 24.70 1.65 2.22
N ARG A 72 24.75 2.97 1.97
CA ARG A 72 23.67 3.91 2.27
C ARG A 72 22.43 3.65 1.42
N PHE A 73 22.61 3.37 0.13
CA PHE A 73 21.54 3.00 -0.78
C PHE A 73 20.85 1.70 -0.33
N GLY A 74 21.63 0.67 -0.01
CA GLY A 74 21.10 -0.61 0.50
C GLY A 74 20.33 -0.45 1.81
N GLN A 75 20.82 0.38 2.74
CA GLN A 75 20.11 0.69 3.98
C GLN A 75 18.75 1.37 3.72
N ALA A 76 18.69 2.30 2.78
CA ALA A 76 17.43 2.95 2.42
C ALA A 76 16.43 1.98 1.79
N VAL A 77 16.89 1.08 0.92
CA VAL A 77 16.07 0.00 0.34
C VAL A 77 15.49 -0.90 1.44
N LEU A 78 16.33 -1.37 2.37
CA LEU A 78 15.89 -2.23 3.47
C LEU A 78 14.85 -1.55 4.38
N GLN A 79 15.01 -0.26 4.67
CA GLN A 79 14.02 0.49 5.47
C GLN A 79 12.67 0.61 4.73
N ILE A 80 12.71 0.87 3.43
CA ILE A 80 11.54 0.94 2.57
C ILE A 80 10.82 -0.42 2.50
N GLU A 81 11.56 -1.50 2.30
CA GLU A 81 11.01 -2.85 2.26
C GLU A 81 10.43 -3.25 3.61
N PHE A 82 11.15 -3.02 4.71
CA PHE A 82 10.63 -3.32 6.05
C PHE A 82 9.33 -2.58 6.35
N ALA A 83 9.25 -1.30 6.00
CA ALA A 83 8.03 -0.53 6.13
C ALA A 83 6.90 -1.11 5.25
N ALA A 84 7.21 -1.50 4.00
CA ALA A 84 6.30 -2.20 3.07
C ALA A 84 5.70 -3.46 3.70
N TRP A 85 6.56 -4.33 4.20
CA TRP A 85 6.21 -5.57 4.88
C TRP A 85 5.33 -5.34 6.11
N MET A 86 5.65 -4.36 6.97
CA MET A 86 4.86 -4.05 8.17
C MET A 86 3.41 -3.66 7.87
N LEU A 87 3.15 -2.91 6.78
CA LEU A 87 1.77 -2.60 6.39
C LEU A 87 1.06 -3.79 5.78
N SER A 88 1.76 -4.58 4.97
CA SER A 88 1.20 -5.81 4.40
C SER A 88 0.81 -6.79 5.52
N TYR A 89 1.71 -7.03 6.47
CA TYR A 89 1.47 -7.87 7.65
C TYR A 89 0.27 -7.39 8.47
N LYS A 90 0.20 -6.08 8.78
CA LYS A 90 -0.92 -5.49 9.53
C LYS A 90 -2.25 -5.53 8.77
N SER A 91 -2.21 -5.57 7.44
CA SER A 91 -3.40 -5.79 6.60
C SER A 91 -3.84 -7.26 6.66
N SER A 92 -2.90 -8.21 6.68
CA SER A 92 -3.17 -9.65 6.78
C SER A 92 -3.68 -10.08 8.15
N GLU A 93 -3.15 -9.54 9.26
CA GLU A 93 -3.66 -9.83 10.62
C GLU A 93 -5.15 -9.46 10.76
N LYS A 94 -5.57 -8.34 10.18
CA LYS A 94 -6.98 -7.91 10.20
C LYS A 94 -7.90 -8.86 9.44
N HIS A 95 -7.41 -9.48 8.37
CA HIS A 95 -8.15 -10.52 7.65
C HIS A 95 -8.28 -11.80 8.50
N LEU A 96 -7.24 -12.20 9.24
CA LEU A 96 -7.29 -13.36 10.12
C LEU A 96 -8.24 -13.15 11.31
N SER A 97 -8.29 -11.95 11.90
CA SER A 97 -9.24 -11.63 12.98
C SER A 97 -10.71 -11.67 12.56
N ARG A 98 -11.02 -11.47 11.26
CA ARG A 98 -12.39 -11.60 10.73
C ARG A 98 -12.83 -13.04 10.50
N HIS A 99 -11.89 -13.97 10.35
CA HIS A 99 -12.17 -15.40 10.15
C HIS A 99 -12.10 -16.23 11.44
N SER A 100 -11.73 -15.64 12.59
CA SER A 100 -11.65 -16.31 13.89
C SER A 100 -12.95 -16.26 14.72
N ILE A 101 -14.11 -16.10 14.07
CA ILE A 101 -15.41 -16.38 14.69
C ILE A 101 -16.04 -17.58 13.95
N PHE A 102 -15.40 -18.74 14.13
CA PHE A 102 -16.00 -20.07 14.27
C PHE A 102 -14.96 -20.96 14.97
#